data_AF-A0A0C9VWW4-F1
#
_entry.id   AF-A0A0C9VWW4-F1
#
_cell.length_a   1.000
_cell.length_b   1.000
_cell.length_c   1.000
_cell.angle_alpha   90.00
_cell.angle_beta   90.00
_cell.angle_gamma   90.00
#
_symmetry.space_group_name_H-M   'P 1'
#
loop_
_entity.id
_entity.type
_entity.pdbx_description
1 polymer ?
#
loop_
_entity_poly.entity_id
_entity_poly.type
_entity_poly.pdbx_seq_one_letter_code
_entity_poly.pdbx_strand_id
1 'polypeptide(L)'
;EDNEDDSEEIKELKARRRHLRSLVVSSQRLPSLPLKPHSKSRHSRQSAASGPILNIVQGFTILVLDTNILSSLSIAASIIESLRWTVVIPVPVIMELDGLSSNPSQLNEAAQEALSYITSHIRLHVTSLKVQTLKGNYLTTLNVRTEQVDFAEADSWDRCMDDLIPEAAIWQDEYWVD
;
A
#
# COMPACT_ATOMS: atom_id res chain seq x y z
N GLU A 1 -26.50 22.99 -2.81
CA GLU A 1 -25.97 23.51 -1.53
C GLU A 1 -24.75 24.37 -1.83
N ASP A 2 -24.99 25.55 -2.41
CA ASP A 2 -24.00 26.63 -2.47
C ASP A 2 -24.45 27.61 -1.40
N ASN A 3 -23.89 27.49 -0.20
CA ASN A 3 -24.12 28.45 0.86
C ASN A 3 -23.20 29.65 0.57
N GLU A 4 -23.80 30.84 0.49
CA GLU A 4 -23.14 32.11 0.14
C GLU A 4 -22.18 32.63 1.24
N ASP A 5 -21.90 31.81 2.25
CA ASP A 5 -21.06 32.10 3.43
C ASP A 5 -19.80 31.19 3.50
N ASP A 6 -19.54 30.39 2.45
CA ASP A 6 -18.31 29.60 2.40
C ASP A 6 -17.10 30.50 2.14
N SER A 7 -16.08 30.45 3.02
CA SER A 7 -14.78 31.07 2.79
C SER A 7 -14.21 30.67 1.41
N GLU A 8 -13.49 31.58 0.74
CA GLU A 8 -12.93 31.36 -0.61
C GLU A 8 -12.11 30.06 -0.71
N GLU A 9 -11.42 29.69 0.37
CA GLU A 9 -10.68 28.42 0.46
C GLU A 9 -11.60 27.18 0.39
N ILE A 10 -12.76 27.23 1.05
CA ILE A 10 -13.75 26.14 1.05
C ILE A 10 -14.40 26.03 -0.34
N LYS A 11 -14.60 27.16 -1.02
CA LYS A 11 -15.14 27.22 -2.37
C LYS A 11 -14.17 26.61 -3.39
N GLU A 12 -12.88 26.88 -3.25
CA GLU A 12 -11.83 26.27 -4.08
C GLU A 12 -11.74 24.75 -3.85
N LEU A 13 -11.80 24.30 -2.60
CA LEU A 13 -11.82 22.88 -2.26
C LEU A 13 -13.09 22.18 -2.81
N LYS A 14 -14.25 22.83 -2.74
CA LYS A 14 -15.50 22.31 -3.34
C LYS A 14 -15.43 22.28 -4.87
N ALA A 15 -14.78 23.24 -5.50
CA ALA A 15 -14.55 23.25 -6.95
C ALA A 15 -13.63 22.09 -7.36
N ARG A 16 -12.52 21.90 -6.64
CA ARG A 16 -11.57 20.78 -6.87
C ARG A 16 -12.24 19.43 -6.67
N ARG A 17 -13.04 19.26 -5.60
CA ARG A 17 -13.82 18.04 -5.35
C ARG A 17 -14.83 17.76 -6.47
N ARG A 18 -15.52 18.79 -6.99
CA ARG A 18 -16.44 18.64 -8.13
C ARG A 18 -15.71 18.23 -9.40
N HIS A 19 -14.56 18.84 -9.68
CA HIS A 19 -13.74 18.52 -10.84
C HIS A 19 -13.28 17.05 -10.82
N LEU A 20 -12.75 16.59 -9.68
CA LEU A 20 -12.33 15.20 -9.52
C LEU A 20 -13.50 14.22 -9.66
N ARG A 21 -14.66 14.53 -9.07
CA ARG A 21 -15.88 13.72 -9.27
C ARG A 21 -16.32 13.66 -10.74
N SER A 22 -16.17 14.76 -11.47
CA SER A 22 -16.48 14.80 -12.90
C SER A 22 -15.57 13.87 -13.70
N LEU A 23 -14.27 13.80 -13.38
CA LEU A 23 -13.31 12.91 -14.05
C LEU A 23 -13.60 11.42 -13.83
N VAL A 24 -14.04 11.07 -12.62
CA VAL A 24 -14.46 9.70 -12.27
C VAL A 24 -15.73 9.32 -13.03
N VAL A 25 -16.71 10.22 -13.09
CA VAL A 25 -17.97 9.99 -13.81
C VAL A 25 -17.78 9.97 -15.33
N SER A 26 -16.87 10.79 -15.88
CA SER A 26 -16.55 10.79 -17.31
C SER A 26 -15.85 9.50 -17.75
N SER A 27 -15.02 8.92 -16.89
CA SER A 27 -14.34 7.64 -17.17
C SER A 27 -15.31 6.44 -17.20
N GLN A 28 -16.53 6.58 -16.66
CA GLN A 28 -17.56 5.54 -16.67
C GLN A 28 -18.52 5.61 -17.87
N ARG A 29 -18.42 6.63 -18.73
CA ARG A 29 -19.33 6.82 -19.88
C ARG A 29 -18.57 6.70 -21.21
N LEU A 30 -18.23 5.48 -21.59
CA LEU A 30 -17.97 5.15 -22.99
C LEU A 30 -19.33 4.96 -23.73
N PRO A 31 -19.49 5.49 -24.95
CA PRO A 31 -20.77 5.49 -25.66
C PRO A 31 -21.06 4.11 -26.28
N SER A 32 -22.27 3.62 -26.03
CA SER A 32 -22.87 2.50 -26.73
C SER A 32 -23.29 2.92 -28.15
N LEU A 33 -22.80 2.20 -29.17
CA LEU A 33 -23.26 2.29 -30.56
C LEU A 33 -24.04 1.01 -30.95
N PRO A 34 -25.03 1.08 -31.87
CA PRO A 34 -26.09 0.09 -31.98
C PRO A 34 -25.87 -1.04 -33.02
N LEU A 35 -26.28 -2.25 -32.60
CA LEU A 35 -26.91 -3.41 -33.29
C LEU A 35 -26.51 -3.82 -34.72
N LYS A 36 -26.11 -5.11 -34.88
CA LYS A 36 -26.72 -6.06 -35.86
C LYS A 36 -26.71 -7.50 -35.31
N PRO A 37 -27.77 -8.32 -35.54
CA PRO A 37 -27.85 -9.68 -35.05
C PRO A 37 -27.30 -10.67 -36.08
N HIS A 38 -26.25 -11.41 -35.75
CA HIS A 38 -25.88 -12.59 -36.53
C HIS A 38 -25.31 -13.71 -35.67
N SER A 39 -26.02 -14.82 -35.75
CA SER A 39 -25.58 -16.21 -35.66
C SER A 39 -24.80 -16.69 -34.44
N LYS A 40 -25.35 -17.73 -33.82
CA LYS A 40 -24.76 -18.53 -32.76
C LYS A 40 -23.35 -18.99 -33.15
N SER A 41 -22.35 -18.56 -32.37
CA SER A 41 -21.02 -19.18 -32.35
C SER A 41 -20.55 -19.31 -30.91
N ARG A 42 -20.12 -20.52 -30.59
CA ARG A 42 -19.65 -21.02 -29.29
C ARG A 42 -18.18 -20.56 -29.10
N HIS A 43 -17.79 -20.23 -27.87
CA HIS A 43 -16.46 -19.75 -27.43
C HIS A 43 -16.19 -18.26 -27.75
N SER A 44 -15.61 -17.43 -26.87
CA SER A 44 -14.53 -17.69 -25.92
C SER A 44 -14.78 -17.05 -24.55
N ARG A 45 -14.29 -17.72 -23.51
CA ARG A 45 -14.00 -17.12 -22.20
C ARG A 45 -13.28 -15.80 -22.43
N GLN A 46 -13.81 -14.72 -21.89
CA GLN A 46 -13.09 -13.46 -21.77
C GLN A 46 -11.77 -13.78 -21.07
N SER A 47 -10.67 -13.60 -21.80
CA SER A 47 -9.32 -13.68 -21.27
C SER A 47 -9.24 -12.74 -20.07
N ALA A 48 -9.14 -13.32 -18.87
CA ALA A 48 -8.60 -12.62 -17.73
C ALA A 48 -7.33 -11.92 -18.20
N ALA A 49 -7.19 -10.63 -17.87
CA ALA A 49 -6.06 -9.81 -18.24
C ALA A 49 -4.78 -10.61 -18.01
N SER A 50 -4.06 -10.92 -19.11
CA SER A 50 -2.80 -11.64 -19.06
C SER A 50 -1.74 -10.67 -18.54
N GLY A 51 -1.79 -10.38 -17.24
CA GLY A 51 -0.68 -9.77 -16.54
C GLY A 51 0.56 -10.66 -16.69
N PRO A 52 1.76 -10.10 -16.48
CA PRO A 52 2.98 -10.89 -16.46
C PRO A 52 2.81 -12.04 -15.46
N ILE A 53 3.23 -13.24 -15.85
CA ILE A 53 3.26 -14.39 -14.95
C ILE A 53 4.36 -14.12 -13.93
N LEU A 54 3.97 -13.84 -12.68
CA LEU A 54 4.91 -13.63 -11.59
C LEU A 54 5.39 -15.00 -11.08
N ASN A 55 6.70 -15.22 -11.10
CA ASN A 55 7.33 -16.43 -10.55
C ASN A 55 7.44 -16.29 -9.04
N ILE A 56 6.34 -16.60 -8.33
CA ILE A 56 6.25 -16.51 -6.88
C ILE A 56 6.61 -17.87 -6.28
N VAL A 57 7.80 -17.99 -5.70
CA VAL A 57 8.38 -19.24 -5.18
C VAL A 57 8.69 -19.12 -3.69
N GLN A 58 8.09 -20.00 -2.90
CA GLN A 58 8.24 -20.00 -1.43
C GLN A 58 9.71 -20.16 -1.04
N GLY A 59 10.13 -19.43 -0.02
CA GLY A 59 11.52 -19.35 0.43
C GLY A 59 12.44 -18.49 -0.43
N PHE A 60 12.03 -18.15 -1.66
CA PHE A 60 12.86 -17.36 -2.59
C PHE A 60 12.26 -15.99 -2.92
N THR A 61 10.94 -15.83 -2.78
CA THR A 61 10.28 -14.52 -2.94
C THR A 61 10.19 -13.79 -1.61
N ILE A 62 10.60 -12.52 -1.63
CA ILE A 62 10.43 -11.58 -0.52
C ILE A 62 9.11 -10.84 -0.73
N LEU A 63 8.30 -10.74 0.33
CA LEU A 63 7.03 -10.02 0.33
C LEU A 63 7.19 -8.72 1.11
N VAL A 64 7.16 -7.58 0.42
CA VAL A 64 7.12 -6.26 1.07
C VAL A 64 5.66 -5.91 1.35
N LEU A 65 5.31 -5.70 2.61
CA LEU A 65 3.94 -5.38 3.02
C LEU A 65 3.76 -3.89 3.29
N ASP A 66 2.68 -3.36 2.76
CA ASP A 66 2.16 -2.00 2.97
C ASP A 66 1.19 -1.97 4.17
N THR A 67 0.99 -0.78 4.74
CA THR A 67 -0.04 -0.38 5.70
C THR A 67 -1.41 -0.94 5.34
N ASN A 68 -1.82 -0.91 4.07
CA ASN A 68 -3.13 -1.43 3.65
C ASN A 68 -3.29 -2.94 3.91
N ILE A 69 -2.25 -3.74 3.68
CA ILE A 69 -2.30 -5.18 3.98
C ILE A 69 -2.26 -5.40 5.49
N LEU A 70 -1.47 -4.61 6.21
CA LEU A 70 -1.38 -4.69 7.67
C LEU A 70 -2.66 -4.23 8.38
N SER A 71 -3.44 -3.34 7.75
CA SER A 71 -4.79 -2.97 8.23
C SER A 71 -5.75 -4.17 8.24
N SER A 72 -5.46 -5.20 7.44
CA SER A 72 -6.12 -6.50 7.48
C SER A 72 -5.23 -7.53 8.18
N LEU A 73 -5.15 -7.44 9.51
CA LEU A 73 -4.23 -8.26 10.31
C LEU A 73 -4.39 -9.77 10.05
N SER A 74 -5.60 -10.27 9.79
CA SER A 74 -5.82 -11.69 9.49
C SER A 74 -5.07 -12.18 8.24
N ILE A 75 -5.00 -11.36 7.20
CA ILE A 75 -4.24 -11.66 5.98
C ILE A 75 -2.74 -11.62 6.27
N ALA A 76 -2.27 -10.54 6.91
CA ALA A 76 -0.88 -10.37 7.25
C ALA A 76 -0.36 -11.48 8.16
N ALA A 77 -1.09 -11.80 9.22
CA ALA A 77 -0.77 -12.89 10.14
C ALA A 77 -0.75 -14.23 9.41
N SER A 78 -1.73 -14.54 8.55
CA SER A 78 -1.71 -15.79 7.79
C SER A 78 -0.47 -15.93 6.89
N ILE A 79 0.06 -14.83 6.35
CA ILE A 79 1.28 -14.84 5.53
C ILE A 79 2.51 -15.04 6.42
N ILE A 80 2.62 -14.28 7.51
CA ILE A 80 3.76 -14.30 8.44
C ILE A 80 3.85 -15.65 9.16
N GLU A 81 2.76 -16.13 9.74
CA GLU A 81 2.69 -17.41 10.46
C GLU A 81 2.92 -18.63 9.56
N SER A 82 2.75 -18.48 8.23
CA SER A 82 3.06 -19.59 7.32
C SER A 82 4.54 -19.93 7.33
N LEU A 83 5.42 -18.95 7.62
CA LEU A 83 6.88 -19.07 7.55
C LEU A 83 7.41 -19.52 6.18
N ARG A 84 6.58 -19.42 5.13
CA ARG A 84 6.93 -19.84 3.75
C ARG A 84 7.63 -18.74 2.96
N TRP A 85 7.62 -17.52 3.47
CA TRP A 85 8.11 -16.33 2.78
C TRP A 85 8.93 -15.49 3.75
N THR A 86 9.90 -14.75 3.22
CA THR A 86 10.51 -13.64 3.95
C THR A 86 9.63 -12.42 3.75
N VAL A 87 9.03 -11.94 4.83
CA VAL A 87 8.18 -10.77 4.90
C VAL A 87 9.02 -9.58 5.37
N VAL A 88 8.96 -8.50 4.63
CA VAL A 88 9.62 -7.23 4.94
C VAL A 88 8.56 -6.16 5.15
N ILE A 89 8.65 -5.44 6.27
CA ILE A 89 7.81 -4.28 6.57
C ILE A 89 8.71 -3.04 6.55
N PRO A 90 8.54 -2.10 5.62
CA PRO A 90 9.30 -0.86 5.62
C PRO A 90 9.03 -0.01 6.87
N VAL A 91 10.02 0.72 7.38
CA VAL A 91 9.82 1.68 8.49
C VAL A 91 8.76 2.75 8.20
N PRO A 92 8.61 3.29 6.97
CA PRO A 92 7.50 4.20 6.65
C PRO A 92 6.12 3.62 6.98
N VAL A 93 5.92 2.32 6.75
CA VAL A 93 4.67 1.62 7.10
C VAL A 93 4.47 1.59 8.63
N ILE A 94 5.53 1.39 9.40
CA ILE A 94 5.46 1.49 10.87
C ILE A 94 5.09 2.91 11.30
N MET A 95 5.68 3.93 10.68
CA MET A 95 5.39 5.34 10.97
C MET A 95 3.93 5.70 10.65
N GLU A 96 3.40 5.21 9.54
CA GLU A 96 1.99 5.38 9.17
C GLU A 96 1.06 4.71 10.19
N LEU A 97 1.35 3.47 10.58
CA LEU A 97 0.58 2.76 11.60
C LEU A 97 0.64 3.47 12.96
N ASP A 98 1.79 3.98 13.37
CA ASP A 98 1.93 4.77 14.60
C ASP A 98 1.06 6.06 14.51
N GLY A 99 1.03 6.71 13.34
CA GLY A 99 0.14 7.85 13.06
C GLY A 99 -1.35 7.50 13.11
N LEU A 100 -1.76 6.37 12.54
CA LEU A 100 -3.15 5.88 12.59
C LEU A 100 -3.57 5.47 14.01
N SER A 101 -2.66 4.85 14.77
CA SER A 101 -2.90 4.39 16.15
C SER A 101 -2.99 5.52 17.18
N SER A 102 -2.50 6.72 16.83
CA SER A 102 -2.59 7.92 17.67
C SER A 102 -3.83 8.76 17.39
N ASN A 103 -4.48 8.55 16.24
CA ASN A 103 -5.66 9.28 15.81
C ASN A 103 -6.94 8.48 16.10
N PRO A 104 -8.00 9.06 16.70
CA PRO A 104 -9.24 8.35 17.09
C PRO A 104 -10.15 7.97 15.90
N SER A 105 -9.57 7.59 14.76
CA SER A 105 -10.27 7.16 13.56
C SER A 105 -10.76 5.71 13.66
N GLN A 106 -11.64 5.27 12.75
CA GLN A 106 -12.07 3.87 12.67
C GLN A 106 -10.91 2.90 12.37
N LEU A 107 -9.78 3.38 11.86
CA LEU A 107 -8.59 2.57 11.57
C LEU A 107 -7.64 2.46 12.78
N ASN A 108 -7.95 3.13 13.88
CA ASN A 108 -7.12 3.16 15.07
C ASN A 108 -6.87 1.77 15.66
N GLU A 109 -7.95 1.00 15.86
CA GLU A 109 -7.90 -0.33 16.46
C GLU A 109 -7.09 -1.30 15.59
N ALA A 110 -7.36 -1.33 14.28
CA ALA A 110 -6.60 -2.14 13.34
C ALA A 110 -5.10 -1.80 13.32
N ALA A 111 -4.75 -0.51 13.39
CA ALA A 111 -3.36 -0.08 13.45
C ALA A 111 -2.67 -0.48 14.77
N GLN A 112 -3.36 -0.37 15.90
CA GLN A 112 -2.85 -0.81 17.21
C GLN A 112 -2.65 -2.33 17.25
N GLU A 113 -3.59 -3.10 16.72
CA GLU A 113 -3.48 -4.55 16.62
C GLU A 113 -2.31 -4.96 15.73
N ALA A 114 -2.16 -4.32 14.56
CA ALA A 114 -1.04 -4.58 13.66
C ALA A 114 0.31 -4.28 14.32
N LEU A 115 0.46 -3.12 14.97
CA LEU A 115 1.69 -2.75 15.69
C LEU A 115 2.01 -3.72 16.84
N SER A 116 0.99 -4.11 17.61
CA SER A 116 1.12 -5.09 18.69
C SER A 116 1.57 -6.46 18.17
N TYR A 117 0.97 -6.91 17.06
CA TYR A 117 1.33 -8.15 16.39
C TYR A 117 2.78 -8.12 15.90
N ILE A 118 3.18 -7.09 15.14
CA ILE A 118 4.55 -6.98 14.62
C ILE A 118 5.56 -6.93 15.77
N THR A 119 5.29 -6.14 16.82
CA THR A 119 6.19 -5.99 17.97
C THR A 119 6.41 -7.31 18.70
N SER A 120 5.36 -8.12 18.86
CA SER A 120 5.45 -9.42 19.53
C SER A 120 6.12 -10.50 18.66
N HIS A 121 5.98 -10.43 17.35
CA HIS A 121 6.42 -11.49 16.43
C HIS A 121 7.78 -11.23 15.77
N ILE A 122 8.25 -9.99 15.67
CA ILE A 122 9.55 -9.65 15.02
C ILE A 122 10.75 -10.41 15.62
N ARG A 123 10.72 -10.69 16.93
CA ARG A 123 11.77 -11.47 17.61
C ARG A 123 11.56 -12.98 17.54
N LEU A 124 10.32 -13.43 17.35
CA LEU A 124 9.99 -14.85 17.23
C LEU A 124 10.23 -15.37 15.81
N HIS A 125 10.10 -14.48 14.82
CA HIS A 125 10.20 -14.79 13.40
C HIS A 125 11.39 -14.08 12.74
N VAL A 126 12.53 -13.95 13.42
CA VAL A 126 13.70 -13.18 12.93
C VAL A 126 14.22 -13.62 11.55
N THR A 127 13.96 -14.86 11.13
CA THR A 127 14.36 -15.38 9.82
C THR A 127 13.37 -15.02 8.71
N SER A 128 12.08 -14.89 9.04
CA SER A 128 10.98 -14.73 8.08
C SER A 128 10.24 -13.40 8.18
N LEU A 129 10.44 -12.60 9.22
CA LEU A 129 9.84 -11.27 9.42
C LEU A 129 10.93 -10.26 9.72
N LYS A 130 11.04 -9.24 8.88
CA LYS A 130 12.04 -8.17 9.00
C LYS A 130 11.35 -6.82 8.93
N VAL A 131 11.86 -5.85 9.70
CA VAL A 131 11.49 -4.44 9.54
C VAL A 131 12.67 -3.71 8.96
N GLN A 132 12.49 -3.03 7.82
CA GLN A 132 13.56 -2.44 7.02
C GLN A 132 13.55 -0.91 7.09
N THR A 133 14.67 -0.30 7.48
CA THR A 133 14.90 1.15 7.38
C THR A 133 15.08 1.56 5.92
N LEU A 134 14.88 2.84 5.57
CA LEU A 134 15.14 3.35 4.21
C LEU A 134 16.57 3.08 3.73
N LYS A 135 17.53 3.01 4.65
CA LYS A 135 18.94 2.69 4.36
C LYS A 135 19.23 1.18 4.22
N GLY A 136 18.22 0.32 4.24
CA GLY A 136 18.36 -1.13 4.06
C GLY A 136 18.73 -1.94 5.30
N ASN A 137 18.84 -1.32 6.48
CA ASN A 137 19.10 -2.05 7.73
C ASN A 137 17.83 -2.75 8.24
N TYR A 138 18.03 -3.87 8.95
CA TYR A 138 16.94 -4.56 9.62
C TYR A 138 16.89 -4.24 11.11
N LEU A 139 15.70 -3.86 11.58
CA LEU A 139 15.43 -3.68 13.00
C LEU A 139 15.05 -5.02 13.62
N THR A 140 15.69 -5.37 14.74
CA THR A 140 15.38 -6.56 15.54
C THR A 140 14.30 -6.32 16.59
N THR A 141 14.00 -5.05 16.85
CA THR A 141 12.98 -4.58 17.80
C THR A 141 12.41 -3.26 17.31
N LEU A 142 11.17 -2.96 17.69
CA LEU A 142 10.48 -1.71 17.38
C LEU A 142 10.58 -0.68 18.52
N ASN A 143 11.73 -0.58 19.20
CA ASN A 143 11.92 0.46 20.21
C ASN A 143 12.20 1.84 19.58
N VAL A 144 12.80 1.84 18.38
CA VAL A 144 13.01 3.02 17.55
C VAL A 144 12.17 2.79 16.29
N ARG A 145 11.10 3.58 16.12
CA ARG A 145 10.09 3.41 15.05
C ARG A 145 10.05 4.58 14.07
N THR A 146 10.92 5.57 14.28
CA THR A 146 10.99 6.77 13.47
C THR A 146 12.30 6.82 12.72
N GLU A 147 12.23 7.20 11.45
CA GLU A 147 13.37 7.50 10.62
C GLU A 147 13.23 8.93 10.11
N GLN A 148 14.33 9.68 10.09
CA GLN A 148 14.32 11.02 9.52
C GLN A 148 14.29 10.90 8.00
N VAL A 149 13.18 11.34 7.42
CA VAL A 149 13.02 11.42 5.97
C VAL A 149 13.33 12.84 5.56
N ASP A 150 14.41 13.04 4.80
CA ASP A 150 14.79 14.34 4.30
C ASP A 150 14.21 14.55 2.90
N PHE A 151 13.19 15.42 2.83
CA PHE A 151 12.59 15.86 1.56
C PHE A 151 13.19 17.20 1.09
N ALA A 152 14.18 17.76 1.79
CA ALA A 152 14.65 19.13 1.56
C ALA A 152 15.67 19.26 0.40
N GLU A 153 16.31 18.16 -0.02
CA GLU A 153 17.42 18.22 -1.01
C GLU A 153 17.00 18.23 -2.48
N ALA A 154 15.70 18.17 -2.81
CA ALA A 154 15.27 18.26 -4.19
C ALA A 154 14.04 19.16 -4.31
N ASP A 155 14.01 19.96 -5.39
CA ASP A 155 12.82 20.65 -5.93
C ASP A 155 11.69 19.66 -6.35
N SER A 156 11.62 18.47 -5.75
CA SER A 156 10.72 17.37 -6.05
C SER A 156 9.49 17.42 -5.15
N TRP A 157 8.49 18.16 -5.60
CA TRP A 157 7.08 17.91 -5.28
C TRP A 157 6.62 16.48 -5.65
N ASP A 158 7.49 15.72 -6.34
CA ASP A 158 7.32 14.32 -6.76
C ASP A 158 7.70 13.27 -5.70
N ARG A 159 8.36 13.61 -4.58
CA ARG A 159 8.71 12.62 -3.54
C ARG A 159 7.71 12.66 -2.39
N CYS A 160 6.86 11.64 -2.31
CA CYS A 160 5.86 11.40 -1.26
C CYS A 160 6.30 10.23 -0.35
N MET A 161 5.69 10.11 0.82
CA MET A 161 5.85 8.93 1.69
C MET A 161 5.52 7.62 0.95
N ASP A 162 4.58 7.69 0.00
CA ASP A 162 4.15 6.58 -0.84
C ASP A 162 5.29 6.00 -1.71
N ASP A 163 6.30 6.80 -2.07
CA ASP A 163 7.43 6.34 -2.90
C ASP A 163 8.43 5.49 -2.12
N LEU A 164 8.40 5.60 -0.79
CA LEU A 164 9.36 4.92 0.08
C LEU A 164 9.10 3.40 0.19
N ILE A 165 7.85 2.96 -0.03
CA ILE A 165 7.49 1.54 -0.01
C ILE A 165 8.03 0.83 -1.27
N PRO A 166 7.80 1.35 -2.49
CA PRO A 166 8.48 0.86 -3.70
C PRO A 166 10.00 0.89 -3.59
N GLU A 167 10.61 1.93 -3.01
CA GLU A 167 12.06 1.99 -2.80
C GLU A 167 12.56 0.84 -1.92
N ALA A 168 11.84 0.47 -0.85
CA ALA A 168 12.19 -0.69 -0.04
C ALA A 168 12.14 -2.00 -0.85
N ALA A 169 11.16 -2.16 -1.75
CA ALA A 169 11.07 -3.32 -2.64
C ALA A 169 12.21 -3.37 -3.66
N ILE A 170 12.58 -2.23 -4.24
CA ILE A 170 13.75 -2.12 -5.15
C ILE A 170 15.02 -2.50 -4.40
N TRP A 171 15.19 -2.04 -3.16
CA TRP A 171 16.33 -2.44 -2.34
C TRP A 171 16.39 -3.95 -2.13
N GLN A 172 15.25 -4.60 -1.85
CA GLN A 172 15.20 -6.05 -1.68
C GLN A 172 15.58 -6.81 -2.95
N ASP A 173 15.26 -6.26 -4.13
CA ASP A 173 15.66 -6.84 -5.42
C ASP A 173 17.15 -6.65 -5.69
N GLU A 174 17.69 -5.44 -5.46
CA GLU A 174 19.10 -5.12 -5.71
C GLU A 174 20.08 -5.84 -4.78
N TYR A 175 19.70 -6.04 -3.52
CA TYR A 175 20.56 -6.60 -2.47
C TYR A 175 20.13 -7.99 -2.02
N TRP A 176 19.40 -8.71 -2.87
CA TRP A 176 19.04 -10.11 -2.63
C TRP A 176 20.31 -10.98 -2.55
N VAL A 177 20.39 -11.89 -1.56
CA VAL A 177 21.49 -12.86 -1.39
C VAL A 177 20.91 -14.26 -1.09
N ASP A 178 21.50 -15.31 -1.69
CA ASP A 178 21.11 -16.73 -1.57
C ASP A 178 21.51 -17.35 -0.23
#